data_AF-A0A7V3JAD1-F1
#
_entry.id   AF-A0A7V3JAD1-F1
#
_cell.length_a   1.000
_cell.length_b   1.000
_cell.length_c   1.000
_cell.angle_alpha   90.00
_cell.angle_beta   90.00
_cell.angle_gamma   90.00
#
_symmetry.space_group_name_H-M   'P 1'
#
loop_
_entity.id
_entity.type
_entity.pdbx_description
1 polymer ?
#
loop_
_entity_poly.entity_id
_entity_poly.type
_entity_poly.pdbx_seq_one_letter_code
_entity_poly.pdbx_strand_id
1 'polypeptide(L)'
;MIKIICQICKKPFWVKPYRVKRGVKCCSRKCRNKLPMSIEQRKKLSEFHKGKSFQSKEARKRLSDRWKGKNNPNWNNGKLFHSQGYVIIKDSSHPFAYKIRNQGYILEHRLVMEKKIGRYLLPNERVHHINGIKDDNRPENLELFANNSEHIKQRHLKQWEKVKLIGWKKLAELAYKQSRS
;
A
#
# COMPACT_ATOMS: atom_id res chain seq x y z
N MET A 1 -21.54 -32.61 -9.04
CA MET A 1 -20.22 -32.98 -8.47
C MET A 1 -19.82 -34.33 -9.04
N ILE A 2 -18.53 -34.60 -9.25
CA ILE A 2 -18.03 -35.88 -9.78
C ILE A 2 -17.40 -36.68 -8.64
N LYS A 3 -17.76 -37.96 -8.52
CA LYS A 3 -17.16 -38.88 -7.55
C LYS A 3 -15.89 -39.48 -8.15
N ILE A 4 -14.76 -39.36 -7.46
CA ILE A 4 -13.47 -39.94 -7.87
C ILE A 4 -12.81 -40.66 -6.69
N ILE A 5 -11.89 -41.59 -6.96
CA ILE A 5 -11.19 -42.38 -5.95
C ILE A 5 -9.82 -41.75 -5.65
N CYS A 6 -9.50 -41.59 -4.37
CA CYS A 6 -8.19 -41.08 -3.96
C CYS A 6 -7.07 -42.06 -4.31
N GLN A 7 -6.03 -41.62 -5.02
CA GLN A 7 -4.93 -42.50 -5.41
C GLN A 7 -4.11 -43.05 -4.22
N ILE A 8 -4.14 -42.37 -3.07
CA ILE A 8 -3.38 -42.75 -1.86
C ILE A 8 -4.22 -43.58 -0.89
N CYS A 9 -5.30 -43.03 -0.34
CA CYS A 9 -6.09 -43.74 0.69
C CYS A 9 -7.22 -44.60 0.12
N LYS A 10 -7.40 -44.62 -1.22
CA LYS A 10 -8.43 -45.36 -1.95
C LYS A 10 -9.89 -45.06 -1.55
N LYS A 11 -10.13 -44.06 -0.69
CA LYS A 11 -11.47 -43.61 -0.33
C LYS A 11 -12.10 -42.77 -1.46
N PRO A 12 -13.40 -42.96 -1.76
CA PRO A 12 -14.11 -42.12 -2.72
C PRO A 12 -14.32 -40.70 -2.15
N PHE A 13 -14.25 -39.69 -3.01
CA PHE A 13 -14.52 -38.31 -2.63
C PHE A 13 -15.13 -37.52 -3.80
N TRP A 14 -15.86 -36.46 -3.47
CA TRP A 14 -16.61 -35.65 -4.43
C TRP A 14 -15.86 -34.38 -4.81
N VAL A 15 -15.79 -34.09 -6.11
CA VAL A 15 -14.99 -32.98 -6.66
C VAL A 15 -15.77 -32.24 -7.74
N LYS A 16 -15.60 -30.91 -7.80
CA LYS A 16 -16.18 -30.08 -8.88
C LYS A 16 -15.52 -30.44 -10.24
N PRO A 17 -16.28 -30.52 -11.35
CA PRO A 17 -15.76 -30.95 -12.66
C PRO A 17 -14.46 -30.26 -13.11
N TYR A 18 -14.34 -28.94 -12.94
CA TYR A 18 -13.14 -28.19 -13.35
C TYR A 18 -11.86 -28.64 -12.62
N ARG A 19 -11.98 -29.13 -11.37
CA ARG A 19 -10.84 -29.62 -10.59
C ARG A 19 -10.40 -31.01 -11.07
N VAL A 20 -11.35 -31.81 -11.55
CA VAL A 20 -11.04 -33.07 -12.23
C VAL A 20 -10.27 -32.77 -13.51
N LYS A 21 -10.71 -31.77 -14.31
CA LYS A 21 -9.97 -31.30 -15.50
C LYS A 21 -8.55 -30.81 -15.18
N ARG A 22 -8.32 -30.23 -13.99
CA ARG A 22 -6.98 -29.84 -13.49
C ARG A 22 -6.16 -30.98 -12.86
N GLY A 23 -6.60 -32.23 -12.98
CA GLY A 23 -5.84 -33.40 -12.53
C GLY A 23 -5.84 -33.63 -11.02
N VAL A 24 -6.93 -33.33 -10.31
CA VAL A 24 -7.04 -33.69 -8.88
C VAL A 24 -7.06 -35.22 -8.70
N LYS A 25 -6.10 -35.73 -7.93
CA LYS A 25 -5.87 -37.17 -7.70
C LYS A 25 -6.13 -37.65 -6.26
N CYS A 26 -6.30 -36.74 -5.31
CA CYS A 26 -6.37 -37.07 -3.88
C CYS A 26 -7.43 -36.30 -3.12
N CYS A 27 -7.98 -36.92 -2.09
CA CYS A 27 -9.07 -36.38 -1.27
C CYS A 27 -8.67 -35.22 -0.35
N SER A 28 -7.39 -35.13 0.04
CA SER A 28 -6.91 -34.12 1.00
C SER A 28 -5.46 -33.72 0.75
N ARG A 29 -5.04 -32.61 1.37
CA ARG A 29 -3.62 -32.17 1.37
C ARG A 29 -2.70 -33.23 1.99
N LYS A 30 -3.16 -33.93 3.04
CA LYS A 30 -2.45 -35.04 3.67
C LYS A 30 -2.16 -36.17 2.67
N CYS A 31 -3.15 -36.56 1.86
CA CYS A 31 -2.95 -37.58 0.82
C CYS A 31 -2.07 -37.05 -0.32
N ARG A 32 -2.26 -35.80 -0.76
CA ARG A 32 -1.44 -35.21 -1.82
C ARG A 32 0.05 -35.19 -1.48
N ASN A 33 0.41 -34.90 -0.22
CA ASN A 33 1.81 -34.90 0.22
C ASN A 33 2.47 -36.28 0.19
N LYS A 34 1.67 -37.35 0.17
CA LYS A 34 2.15 -38.74 0.05
C LYS A 34 2.22 -39.23 -1.40
N LEU A 35 1.77 -38.42 -2.38
CA LEU A 35 1.89 -38.79 -3.79
C LEU A 35 3.36 -38.88 -4.18
N PRO A 36 3.80 -40.00 -4.79
CA PRO A 36 5.15 -40.08 -5.32
C PRO A 36 5.30 -39.10 -6.49
N MET A 37 6.38 -38.33 -6.48
CA MET A 37 6.81 -37.54 -7.65
C MET A 37 7.32 -38.47 -8.75
N SER A 38 7.05 -38.12 -10.01
CA SER A 38 7.65 -38.84 -11.15
C SER A 38 9.17 -38.67 -11.16
N ILE A 39 9.88 -39.61 -11.81
CA ILE A 39 11.33 -39.55 -11.97
C ILE A 39 11.74 -38.26 -12.67
N GLU A 40 10.98 -37.84 -13.69
CA GLU A 40 11.22 -36.59 -14.42
C GLU A 40 11.04 -35.36 -13.52
N GLN A 41 10.00 -35.33 -12.68
CA GLN A 41 9.78 -34.25 -11.71
C GLN A 41 10.92 -34.16 -10.69
N ARG A 42 11.44 -35.31 -10.24
CA ARG A 42 12.61 -35.35 -9.34
C ARG A 42 13.87 -34.83 -10.03
N LYS A 43 14.12 -35.20 -11.28
CA LYS A 43 15.25 -34.70 -12.09
C LYS A 43 15.17 -33.18 -12.25
N LYS A 44 14.02 -32.66 -12.70
CA LYS A 44 13.78 -31.21 -12.85
C LYS A 44 14.01 -30.44 -11.55
N LEU A 45 13.55 -30.99 -10.42
CA LEU A 45 13.76 -30.37 -9.10
C LEU A 45 15.23 -30.39 -8.68
N SER A 46 15.92 -31.52 -8.89
CA SER A 46 17.35 -31.66 -8.59
C SER A 46 18.20 -30.69 -9.41
N GLU A 47 17.91 -30.58 -10.71
CA GLU A 47 18.55 -29.65 -11.62
C GLU A 47 18.29 -28.20 -11.22
N PHE A 48 17.05 -27.86 -10.85
CA PHE A 48 16.70 -26.53 -10.36
C PHE A 48 17.46 -26.13 -9.09
N HIS A 49 17.76 -27.08 -8.20
CA HIS A 49 18.53 -26.86 -6.96
C HIS A 49 20.05 -26.95 -7.16
N LYS A 50 20.53 -27.47 -8.30
CA LYS A 50 21.95 -27.59 -8.60
C LYS A 50 22.59 -26.19 -8.56
N GLY A 51 23.63 -26.03 -7.74
CA GLY A 51 24.32 -24.75 -7.54
C GLY A 51 23.57 -23.70 -6.71
N LYS A 52 22.33 -23.96 -6.27
CA LYS A 52 21.57 -23.06 -5.38
C LYS A 52 21.73 -23.49 -3.94
N SER A 53 22.91 -23.25 -3.37
CA SER A 53 23.13 -23.43 -1.93
C SER A 53 22.43 -22.31 -1.16
N PHE A 54 21.19 -22.53 -0.70
CA PHE A 54 20.51 -21.64 0.24
C PHE A 54 21.24 -21.49 1.60
N GLN A 55 22.27 -22.30 1.82
CA GLN A 55 23.10 -22.30 3.02
C GLN A 55 24.42 -21.53 2.88
N SER A 56 24.82 -21.09 1.68
CA SER A 56 26.06 -20.32 1.54
C SER A 56 25.92 -18.92 2.14
N LYS A 57 27.03 -18.40 2.66
CA LYS A 57 27.10 -17.04 3.20
C LYS A 57 26.73 -16.00 2.14
N GLU A 58 27.16 -16.17 0.87
CA GLU A 58 26.73 -15.26 -0.21
C GLU A 58 25.23 -15.33 -0.50
N ALA A 59 24.61 -16.52 -0.51
CA ALA A 59 23.17 -16.62 -0.77
C ALA A 59 22.34 -15.93 0.31
N ARG A 60 22.74 -16.08 1.58
CA ARG A 60 22.12 -15.36 2.72
C ARG A 60 22.33 -13.85 2.62
N LYS A 61 23.54 -13.41 2.25
CA LYS A 61 23.86 -12.00 2.07
C LYS A 61 23.03 -11.39 0.94
N ARG A 62 22.96 -12.01 -0.24
CA ARG A 62 22.12 -11.56 -1.37
C ARG A 62 20.63 -11.48 -0.99
N LEU A 63 20.12 -12.48 -0.26
CA LEU A 63 18.76 -12.45 0.26
C LEU A 63 18.55 -11.30 1.25
N SER A 64 19.51 -11.04 2.14
CA SER A 64 19.46 -9.91 3.09
C SER A 64 19.52 -8.55 2.38
N ASP A 65 20.43 -8.40 1.42
CA ASP A 65 20.67 -7.16 0.70
C ASP A 65 19.48 -6.79 -0.19
N ARG A 66 18.73 -7.78 -0.71
CA ARG A 66 17.46 -7.56 -1.40
C ARG A 66 16.44 -6.81 -0.54
N TRP A 67 16.44 -6.97 0.78
CA TRP A 67 15.45 -6.33 1.66
C TRP A 67 15.96 -5.03 2.29
N LYS A 68 17.15 -4.55 1.91
CA LYS A 68 17.78 -3.35 2.47
C LYS A 68 17.79 -2.19 1.50
N GLY A 69 17.52 -0.99 2.02
CA GLY A 69 17.66 0.28 1.29
C GLY A 69 17.00 0.23 -0.09
N LYS A 70 17.68 0.80 -1.09
CA LYS A 70 17.23 0.91 -2.49
C LYS A 70 16.89 -0.41 -3.16
N ASN A 71 17.44 -1.53 -2.68
CA ASN A 71 17.20 -2.85 -3.28
C ASN A 71 15.86 -3.45 -2.86
N ASN A 72 15.27 -2.96 -1.76
CA ASN A 72 13.97 -3.41 -1.31
C ASN A 72 12.89 -2.87 -2.27
N PRO A 73 12.09 -3.73 -2.92
CA PRO A 73 11.02 -3.27 -3.82
C PRO A 73 9.98 -2.39 -3.11
N ASN A 74 9.92 -2.44 -1.78
CA ASN A 74 9.06 -1.59 -0.96
C ASN A 74 9.79 -0.33 -0.43
N TRP A 75 10.98 0.00 -0.93
CA TRP A 75 11.74 1.17 -0.50
C TRP A 75 11.18 2.44 -1.11
N ASN A 76 10.64 3.30 -0.26
CA ASN A 76 10.09 4.60 -0.66
C ASN A 76 11.02 5.74 -0.24
N ASN A 77 12.23 5.80 -0.82
CA ASN A 77 13.23 6.83 -0.53
C ASN A 77 13.61 6.96 0.97
N GLY A 78 13.47 5.89 1.74
CA GLY A 78 13.72 5.91 3.19
C GLY A 78 12.59 6.53 4.03
N LYS A 79 11.48 6.95 3.39
CA LYS A 79 10.29 7.46 4.09
C LYS A 79 9.32 6.32 4.39
N LEU A 80 8.68 6.41 5.55
CA LEU A 80 7.54 5.58 5.91
C LEU A 80 6.26 6.32 5.57
N PHE A 81 5.30 5.62 4.97
CA PHE A 81 4.02 6.19 4.57
C PHE A 81 2.88 5.57 5.38
N HIS A 82 1.95 6.42 5.81
CA HIS A 82 0.64 6.04 6.32
C HIS A 82 -0.24 5.50 5.18
N SER A 83 -1.26 4.71 5.52
CA SER A 83 -2.23 4.17 4.53
C SER A 83 -2.91 5.24 3.67
N GLN A 84 -3.00 6.46 4.20
CA GLN A 84 -3.58 7.63 3.53
C GLN A 84 -2.56 8.42 2.69
N GLY A 85 -1.31 7.96 2.55
CA GLY A 85 -0.27 8.60 1.74
C GLY A 85 0.52 9.72 2.45
N TYR A 86 0.34 9.91 3.76
CA TYR A 86 1.14 10.86 4.53
C TYR A 86 2.47 10.25 4.97
N VAL A 87 3.53 11.06 5.03
CA VAL A 87 4.81 10.64 5.62
C VAL A 87 4.67 10.54 7.13
N ILE A 88 5.20 9.46 7.72
CA ILE A 88 5.19 9.22 9.16
C ILE A 88 6.62 9.14 9.70
N ILE A 89 6.81 9.71 10.88
CA ILE A 89 8.06 9.70 11.64
C ILE A 89 7.83 8.86 12.89
N LYS A 90 8.79 8.00 13.19
CA LYS A 90 8.80 7.24 14.43
C LYS A 90 9.28 8.16 15.55
N ASP A 91 8.37 8.53 16.43
CA ASP A 91 8.65 9.31 17.63
C ASP A 91 7.79 8.75 18.77
N SER A 92 8.42 7.97 19.64
CA SER A 92 7.76 7.38 20.80
C SER A 92 7.63 8.35 21.98
N SER A 93 8.34 9.47 21.95
CA SER A 93 8.34 10.47 23.03
C SER A 93 7.24 11.51 22.84
N HIS A 94 6.74 11.67 21.62
CA HIS A 94 5.71 12.65 21.31
C HIS A 94 4.37 12.32 22.03
N PRO A 95 3.78 13.28 22.77
CA PRO A 95 2.59 13.02 23.61
C PRO A 95 1.36 12.59 22.81
N PHE A 96 1.23 13.07 21.57
CA PHE A 96 0.13 12.74 20.66
C PHE A 96 0.51 11.75 19.55
N ALA A 97 1.61 11.00 19.70
CA ALA A 97 1.93 9.92 18.77
C ALA A 97 0.90 8.79 18.86
N TYR A 98 0.45 8.29 17.71
CA TYR A 98 -0.40 7.11 17.69
C TYR A 98 0.45 5.83 17.78
N LYS A 99 -0.03 4.84 18.54
CA LYS A 99 0.74 3.64 18.87
C LYS A 99 0.44 2.51 17.88
N ILE A 100 1.48 2.00 17.23
CA ILE A 100 1.44 0.77 16.43
C ILE A 100 2.46 -0.21 17.01
N ARG A 101 2.01 -1.39 17.46
CA ARG A 101 2.89 -2.45 17.99
C ARG A 101 3.93 -1.92 19.00
N ASN A 102 3.46 -1.13 19.98
CA ASN A 102 4.26 -0.46 21.02
C ASN A 102 5.27 0.59 20.54
N GLN A 103 5.16 1.08 19.31
CA GLN A 103 5.98 2.16 18.79
C GLN A 103 5.11 3.38 18.49
N GLY A 104 5.58 4.58 18.86
CA GLY A 104 4.90 5.83 18.55
C GLY A 104 5.23 6.31 17.15
N TYR A 105 4.21 6.72 16.41
CA TYR A 105 4.35 7.35 15.12
C TYR A 105 3.56 8.66 15.09
N ILE A 106 4.11 9.64 14.37
CA ILE A 106 3.47 10.92 14.14
C ILE A 106 3.59 11.31 12.67
N LEU A 107 2.63 12.08 12.17
CA LEU A 107 2.63 12.58 10.80
C LEU A 107 3.67 13.70 10.66
N GLU A 108 4.54 13.62 9.66
CA GLU A 108 5.63 14.59 9.44
C GLU A 108 5.11 16.03 9.31
N HIS A 109 4.01 16.24 8.58
CA HIS A 109 3.42 17.57 8.44
C HIS A 109 2.94 18.17 9.76
N ARG A 110 2.56 17.34 10.76
CA ARG A 110 2.18 17.84 12.09
C ARG A 110 3.41 18.37 12.79
N LEU A 111 4.51 17.60 12.81
CA LEU A 111 5.77 18.03 13.42
C LEU A 111 6.30 19.33 12.80
N VAL A 112 6.23 19.47 11.48
CA VAL A 112 6.65 20.70 10.79
C VAL A 112 5.80 21.89 11.25
N MET A 113 4.48 21.71 11.36
CA MET A 113 3.58 22.77 11.83
C MET A 113 3.79 23.08 13.31
N GLU A 114 3.99 22.08 14.16
CA GLU A 114 4.30 22.24 15.59
C GLU A 114 5.59 23.05 15.80
N LYS A 115 6.63 22.75 15.02
CA LYS A 115 7.87 23.52 15.02
C LYS A 115 7.66 24.97 14.58
N LYS A 116 6.77 25.20 13.61
CA LYS A 116 6.44 26.55 13.11
C LYS A 116 5.70 27.40 14.14
N ILE A 117 4.78 26.80 14.91
CA ILE A 117 3.95 27.51 15.91
C ILE A 117 4.56 27.51 17.31
N GLY A 118 5.58 26.68 17.57
CA GLY A 118 6.26 26.61 18.87
C GLY A 118 5.49 25.87 19.97
N ARG A 119 4.48 25.07 19.63
CA ARG A 119 3.71 24.23 20.57
C ARG A 119 3.22 22.95 19.90
N TYR A 120 2.82 21.96 20.70
CA TYR A 120 2.13 20.78 20.19
C TYR A 120 0.75 21.13 19.60
N LEU A 121 0.40 20.45 18.53
CA LEU A 121 -0.92 20.55 17.93
C LEU A 121 -1.90 19.70 18.73
N LEU A 122 -3.07 20.27 18.99
CA LEU A 122 -4.16 19.58 19.64
C LEU A 122 -4.72 18.45 18.74
N PRO A 123 -5.35 17.42 19.32
CA PRO A 123 -5.88 16.28 18.55
C PRO A 123 -6.95 16.65 17.51
N ASN A 124 -7.69 17.73 17.75
CA ASN A 124 -8.73 18.28 16.89
C ASN A 124 -8.19 19.17 15.76
N GLU A 125 -6.99 19.75 15.92
CA GLU A 125 -6.36 20.56 14.89
C GLU A 125 -5.97 19.72 13.67
N ARG A 126 -6.13 20.30 12.47
CA ARG A 126 -5.89 19.65 11.18
C ARG A 126 -4.93 20.46 10.34
N VAL A 127 -3.92 19.79 9.79
CA VAL A 127 -2.98 20.39 8.85
C VAL A 127 -3.36 19.97 7.43
N HIS A 128 -3.42 20.94 6.53
CA HIS A 128 -3.77 20.75 5.13
C HIS A 128 -2.60 21.10 4.22
N HIS A 129 -2.37 20.26 3.20
CA HIS A 129 -1.43 20.53 2.11
C HIS A 129 -2.11 21.35 1.03
N ILE A 130 -1.65 22.58 0.80
CA ILE A 130 -2.24 23.54 -0.13
C ILE A 130 -2.20 23.01 -1.57
N ASN A 131 -1.08 22.39 -1.98
CA ASN A 131 -0.93 21.79 -3.30
C ASN A 131 -1.57 20.39 -3.44
N GLY A 132 -2.11 19.82 -2.35
CA GLY A 132 -2.68 18.47 -2.30
C GLY A 132 -1.66 17.31 -2.33
N ILE A 133 -0.36 17.61 -2.39
CA ILE A 133 0.74 16.64 -2.40
C ILE A 133 1.12 16.32 -0.94
N LYS A 134 0.82 15.10 -0.48
CA LYS A 134 0.85 14.72 0.94
C LYS A 134 2.24 14.50 1.52
N ASP A 135 3.27 14.42 0.68
CA ASP A 135 4.67 14.26 1.06
C ASP A 135 5.50 15.54 0.88
N ASP A 136 4.88 16.63 0.38
CA ASP A 136 5.47 17.97 0.35
C ASP A 136 5.18 18.71 1.65
N ASN A 137 6.01 18.46 2.66
CA ASN A 137 5.83 18.97 4.01
C ASN A 137 6.56 20.31 4.27
N ARG A 138 6.80 21.12 3.23
CA ARG A 138 7.40 22.45 3.39
C ARG A 138 6.46 23.38 4.19
N PRO A 139 6.94 24.17 5.17
CA PRO A 139 6.09 25.01 6.03
C PRO A 139 5.16 25.99 5.28
N GLU A 140 5.55 26.41 4.08
CA GLU A 140 4.77 27.27 3.17
C GLU A 140 3.64 26.54 2.44
N ASN A 141 3.72 25.21 2.32
CA ASN A 141 2.69 24.37 1.70
C ASN A 141 1.65 23.85 2.72
N LEU A 142 1.81 24.19 4.00
CA LEU A 142 0.98 23.70 5.09
C LEU A 142 0.10 24.81 5.67
N GLU A 143 -1.18 24.51 5.82
CA GLU A 143 -2.19 25.38 6.40
C GLU A 143 -2.83 24.70 7.63
N LEU A 144 -2.99 25.44 8.73
CA LEU A 144 -3.53 24.91 9.99
C LEU A 144 -5.00 25.32 10.16
N PHE A 145 -5.85 24.35 10.53
CA PHE A 145 -7.26 24.55 10.86
C PHE A 145 -7.52 24.12 12.30
N ALA A 146 -8.38 24.86 13.00
CA ALA A 146 -8.70 24.56 14.39
C ALA A 146 -9.47 23.24 14.54
N ASN A 147 -10.26 22.88 13.53
CA ASN A 147 -11.07 21.67 13.52
C ASN A 147 -11.35 21.16 12.10
N ASN A 148 -11.92 19.95 12.04
CA ASN A 148 -12.29 19.30 10.78
C ASN A 148 -13.41 20.03 10.02
N SER A 149 -14.30 20.73 10.74
CA SER A 149 -15.43 21.44 10.12
C SER A 149 -14.95 22.65 9.31
N GLU A 150 -14.00 23.42 9.84
CA GLU A 150 -13.35 24.52 9.13
C GLU A 150 -12.57 24.02 7.91
N HIS A 151 -11.82 22.93 8.08
CA HIS A 151 -11.08 22.30 6.99
C HIS A 151 -12.01 21.90 5.82
N ILE A 152 -13.15 21.27 6.13
CA ILE A 152 -14.15 20.88 5.13
C ILE A 152 -14.77 22.11 4.47
N LYS A 153 -15.19 23.13 5.24
CA LYS A 153 -15.77 24.37 4.70
C LYS A 153 -14.85 25.02 3.68
N GLN A 154 -13.56 25.16 4.01
CA GLN A 154 -12.60 25.77 3.09
C GLN A 154 -12.41 24.95 1.81
N ARG A 155 -12.41 23.61 1.92
CA ARG A 155 -12.35 22.72 0.76
C ARG A 155 -13.53 22.89 -0.19
N HIS A 156 -14.75 23.01 0.35
CA HIS A 156 -15.96 23.23 -0.45
C HIS A 156 -15.99 24.62 -1.09
N LEU A 157 -15.56 25.67 -0.38
CA LEU A 157 -15.49 27.03 -0.91
C LEU A 157 -14.54 27.13 -2.12
N LYS A 158 -13.30 26.62 -1.98
CA LYS A 158 -12.31 26.59 -3.08
C LYS A 158 -12.82 25.80 -4.30
N GLN A 159 -13.56 24.71 -4.08
CA GLN A 159 -14.15 23.94 -5.16
C GLN A 159 -15.25 24.72 -5.89
N TRP A 160 -16.07 25.48 -5.15
CA TRP A 160 -17.16 26.30 -5.69
C TRP A 160 -16.64 27.48 -6.52
N GLU A 161 -15.59 28.16 -6.05
CA GLU A 161 -14.91 29.23 -6.82
C GLU A 161 -14.33 28.72 -8.13
N LYS A 162 -13.70 27.53 -8.10
CA LYS A 162 -13.15 26.89 -9.31
C LYS A 162 -14.24 26.55 -10.32
N VAL A 163 -15.39 26.05 -9.86
CA VAL A 163 -16.56 25.76 -10.71
C VAL A 163 -17.12 27.05 -11.31
N LYS A 164 -17.24 28.14 -10.53
CA LYS A 164 -17.60 29.46 -11.05
C LYS A 164 -16.63 29.90 -12.14
N LEU A 165 -15.32 29.91 -11.86
CA LEU A 165 -14.32 30.38 -12.82
C LEU A 165 -14.39 29.62 -14.16
N ILE A 166 -14.61 28.31 -14.13
CA ILE A 166 -14.79 27.47 -15.32
C ILE A 166 -16.08 27.84 -16.05
N GLY A 167 -17.18 28.03 -15.33
CA GLY A 167 -18.47 28.46 -15.90
C GLY A 167 -18.36 29.81 -16.61
N TRP A 168 -17.72 30.80 -15.97
CA TRP A 168 -17.51 32.13 -16.56
C TRP A 168 -16.61 32.07 -17.80
N LYS A 169 -15.55 31.25 -17.81
CA LYS A 169 -14.72 31.05 -19.01
C LYS A 169 -15.50 30.43 -20.16
N LYS A 170 -16.33 29.42 -19.90
CA LYS A 170 -17.19 28.80 -20.94
C LYS A 170 -18.21 29.80 -21.51
N LEU A 171 -18.82 30.62 -20.65
CA LEU A 171 -19.76 31.66 -21.09
C LEU A 171 -19.08 32.73 -21.93
N ALA A 172 -17.89 33.19 -21.53
CA ALA A 172 -17.10 34.14 -22.29
C ALA A 172 -16.69 33.58 -23.68
N GLU A 173 -16.31 32.29 -23.74
CA GLU A 173 -15.94 31.63 -24.98
C GLU A 173 -17.14 31.43 -25.94
N LEU A 174 -18.33 31.16 -25.40
CA LEU A 174 -19.59 31.10 -26.16
C LEU A 174 -19.97 32.48 -26.72
N ALA A 175 -19.91 33.52 -25.90
CA ALA A 175 -20.20 34.90 -26.33
C ALA A 175 -19.20 35.39 -27.40
N TYR A 176 -17.92 35.00 -27.27
CA TYR A 176 -16.91 35.30 -28.29
C TYR A 176 -17.17 34.56 -29.62
N LYS A 177 -17.64 33.32 -29.58
CA LYS A 177 -18.02 32.57 -30.80
C LYS A 177 -19.24 33.19 -31.49
N GLN A 178 -20.24 33.62 -30.73
CA GLN A 178 -21.46 34.25 -31.26
C GLN A 178 -21.23 35.65 -31.85
N SER A 179 -20.18 36.36 -31.43
CA SER A 179 -19.82 37.68 -31.99
C SER A 179 -18.95 37.59 -33.26
N ARG A 180 -18.54 36.38 -33.65
CA ARG A 180 -17.78 36.11 -34.89
C ARG A 180 -18.58 35.38 -35.97
N SER A 181 -19.82 35.01 -35.66
CA SER A 181 -20.82 34.44 -36.58
C SER A 181 -21.81 35.51 -36.98
#